data_AF-A0A0S3AL98-F1
#
_entry.id   AF-A0A0S3AL98-F1
#
_cell.length_a   1.000
_cell.length_b   1.000
_cell.length_c   1.000
_cell.angle_alpha   90.00
_cell.angle_beta   90.00
_cell.angle_gamma   90.00
#
_symmetry.space_group_name_H-M   'P 1'
#
loop_
_entity.id
_entity.type
_entity.pdbx_description
1 polymer ?
#
loop_
_entity_poly.entity_id
_entity_poly.type
_entity_poly.pdbx_seq_one_letter_code
_entity_poly.pdbx_strand_id
1 'polypeptide(L)'
;MTQNYKPAYPPEFRQQMVELVALGKCPKQLSKEFGCHYTSIQTWCRAAGVPIRSSQAIAFAATSSVASLSANERQELLELRKKLKRVEMERDILAKATAWFANNKD
;
A
#
# COMPACT_ATOMS: atom_id res chain seq x y z
N MET A 1 -34.79 21.99 30.81
CA MET A 1 -33.63 21.11 30.51
C MET A 1 -33.04 21.53 29.17
N THR A 2 -32.01 22.36 29.16
CA THR A 2 -31.34 22.81 27.92
C THR A 2 -30.37 21.71 27.46
N GLN A 3 -30.82 20.88 26.52
CA GLN A 3 -29.97 19.88 25.88
C GLN A 3 -28.88 20.59 25.08
N ASN A 4 -27.67 20.62 25.61
CA ASN A 4 -26.49 21.18 24.98
C ASN A 4 -26.06 20.29 23.81
N TYR A 5 -26.67 20.49 22.64
CA TYR A 5 -26.29 19.79 21.41
C TYR A 5 -24.91 20.28 20.99
N LYS A 6 -23.91 19.40 21.10
CA LYS A 6 -22.59 19.64 20.50
C LYS A 6 -22.80 19.88 18.99
N PRO A 7 -22.09 20.85 18.38
CA PRO A 7 -22.21 21.10 16.96
C PRO A 7 -21.94 19.81 16.19
N ALA A 8 -22.83 19.50 15.25
CA ALA A 8 -22.72 18.29 14.46
C ALA A 8 -21.41 18.36 13.65
N TYR A 9 -20.61 17.29 13.67
CA TYR A 9 -19.35 17.25 12.92
C TYR A 9 -19.57 17.68 11.45
N PRO A 10 -18.70 18.52 10.87
CA PRO A 10 -18.82 18.92 9.48
C PRO A 10 -18.96 17.71 8.54
N PRO A 11 -19.76 17.80 7.46
CA PRO A 11 -19.98 16.67 6.56
C PRO A 11 -18.68 16.18 5.91
N GLU A 12 -17.79 17.10 5.54
CA GLU A 12 -16.45 16.81 4.99
C GLU A 12 -15.63 15.95 5.94
N PHE A 13 -15.62 16.30 7.23
CA PHE A 13 -14.90 15.54 8.25
C PHE A 13 -15.44 14.11 8.40
N ARG A 14 -16.76 13.93 8.31
CA ARG A 14 -17.38 12.59 8.35
C ARG A 14 -16.96 11.77 7.15
N GLN A 15 -16.97 12.37 5.95
CA GLN A 15 -16.56 11.70 4.72
C GLN A 15 -15.09 11.29 4.79
N GLN A 16 -14.21 12.18 5.24
CA GLN A 16 -12.78 11.87 5.43
C GLN A 16 -12.58 10.69 6.40
N MET A 17 -13.32 10.64 7.51
CA MET A 17 -13.25 9.50 8.45
C MET A 17 -13.70 8.19 7.80
N VAL A 18 -14.78 8.22 7.02
CA VAL A 18 -15.30 7.04 6.32
C VAL A 18 -14.32 6.57 5.24
N GLU A 19 -13.71 7.49 4.50
CA GLU A 19 -12.69 7.19 3.49
C GLU A 19 -11.45 6.54 4.12
N LEU A 20 -10.96 7.06 5.25
CA LEU A 20 -9.84 6.47 5.98
C LEU A 20 -10.16 5.05 6.45
N VAL A 21 -11.40 4.78 6.90
CA VAL A 21 -11.84 3.43 7.27
C VAL A 21 -11.95 2.52 6.06
N ALA A 22 -12.41 3.03 4.91
CA ALA A 22 -12.45 2.28 3.65
C ALA A 22 -11.04 1.90 3.15
N LEU A 23 -10.06 2.79 3.37
CA LEU A 23 -8.62 2.52 3.14
C LEU A 23 -8.01 1.54 4.15
N GLY A 24 -8.80 1.05 5.11
CA GLY A 24 -8.39 0.02 6.08
C GLY A 24 -7.82 0.58 7.37
N LYS A 25 -8.00 1.86 7.69
CA LYS A 25 -7.61 2.41 9.00
C LYS A 25 -8.60 1.96 10.09
N CYS A 26 -8.10 1.73 11.30
CA CYS A 26 -8.93 1.32 12.42
C CYS A 26 -9.68 2.52 13.01
N PRO A 27 -11.03 2.48 13.16
CA PRO A 27 -11.77 3.59 13.73
C PRO A 27 -11.36 3.95 15.17
N LYS A 28 -10.86 2.98 15.95
CA LYS A 28 -10.35 3.21 17.31
C LYS A 28 -9.07 4.05 17.33
N GLN A 29 -8.25 3.93 16.29
CA GLN A 29 -7.06 4.76 16.11
C GLN A 29 -7.45 6.15 15.64
N LEU A 30 -8.33 6.26 14.63
CA LEU A 30 -8.84 7.53 14.14
C LEU A 30 -9.52 8.34 15.26
N SER A 31 -10.26 7.68 16.15
CA SER A 31 -10.85 8.31 17.32
C SER A 31 -9.83 8.96 18.24
N LYS A 32 -8.67 8.33 18.46
CA LYS A 32 -7.59 8.89 19.30
C LYS A 32 -6.85 10.02 18.60
N GLU A 33 -6.58 9.85 17.31
CA GLU A 33 -5.78 10.79 16.50
C GLU A 33 -6.53 12.10 16.24
N PHE A 34 -7.81 12.01 15.93
CA PHE A 34 -8.64 13.18 15.58
C PHE A 34 -9.55 13.64 16.73
N GLY A 35 -9.48 13.01 17.90
CA GLY A 35 -10.29 13.34 19.07
C GLY A 35 -11.81 13.12 18.87
N CYS A 36 -12.21 12.41 17.82
CA CYS A 36 -13.61 12.13 17.54
C CYS A 36 -14.07 10.85 18.24
N HIS A 37 -15.37 10.74 18.54
CA HIS A 37 -15.88 9.58 19.27
C HIS A 37 -15.97 8.35 18.36
N TYR A 38 -15.41 7.21 18.78
CA TYR A 38 -15.40 5.96 18.04
C TYR A 38 -16.79 5.56 17.50
N THR A 39 -17.83 5.69 18.33
CA THR A 39 -19.19 5.31 17.92
C THR A 39 -19.75 6.22 16.83
N SER A 40 -19.34 7.49 16.78
CA SER A 40 -19.74 8.41 15.71
C SER A 40 -19.17 7.96 14.36
N ILE A 41 -17.88 7.59 14.34
CA ILE A 41 -17.22 7.04 13.15
C ILE A 41 -17.92 5.75 12.71
N GLN A 42 -18.25 4.86 13.66
CA GLN A 42 -18.95 3.62 13.35
C GLN A 42 -20.32 3.85 12.72
N THR A 43 -21.08 4.82 13.21
CA THR A 43 -22.39 5.20 12.64
C THR A 43 -22.24 5.75 11.23
N TRP A 44 -21.23 6.59 10.96
CA TRP A 44 -21.00 7.12 9.61
C TRP A 44 -20.55 6.04 8.64
N CYS A 45 -19.66 5.13 9.07
CA CYS A 45 -19.24 3.99 8.25
C CYS A 45 -20.42 3.08 7.90
N ARG A 46 -21.32 2.81 8.87
CA ARG A 46 -22.56 2.06 8.63
C ARG A 46 -23.49 2.76 7.64
N ALA A 47 -23.68 4.07 7.80
CA ALA A 47 -24.49 4.87 6.89
C ALA A 47 -23.92 4.90 5.46
N ALA A 48 -22.59 4.82 5.33
CA ALA A 48 -21.88 4.77 4.06
C ALA A 48 -21.68 3.35 3.50
N GLY A 49 -22.13 2.30 4.20
CA GLY A 49 -21.94 0.90 3.78
C GLY A 49 -20.49 0.39 3.87
N VAL A 50 -19.61 1.10 4.58
CA VAL A 50 -18.19 0.71 4.72
C VAL A 50 -18.03 -0.35 5.82
N PRO A 51 -17.49 -1.55 5.50
CA PRO A 51 -17.30 -2.60 6.49
C PRO A 51 -16.18 -2.22 7.46
N ILE A 52 -16.52 -2.13 8.74
CA ILE A 52 -15.54 -1.86 9.79
C ILE A 52 -14.80 -3.16 10.12
N ARG A 53 -13.52 -3.20 9.77
CA ARG A 53 -12.63 -4.30 10.15
C ARG A 53 -12.06 -4.05 11.55
N SER A 54 -11.98 -5.11 12.35
CA SER A 54 -11.29 -5.04 13.64
C SER A 54 -9.80 -4.75 13.41
N SER A 55 -9.13 -4.14 14.39
CA SER A 55 -7.69 -3.89 14.32
C SER A 55 -6.89 -5.17 14.05
N GLN A 56 -7.34 -6.31 14.59
CA GLN A 56 -6.75 -7.62 14.34
C GLN A 56 -6.96 -8.09 12.91
N ALA A 57 -8.16 -7.90 12.34
CA ALA A 57 -8.44 -8.23 10.94
C ALA A 57 -7.67 -7.32 9.97
N ILE A 58 -7.47 -6.04 10.31
CA ILE A 58 -6.65 -5.10 9.54
C ILE A 58 -5.19 -5.53 9.57
N ALA A 59 -4.65 -5.88 10.74
CA ALA A 59 -3.29 -6.38 10.87
C ALA A 59 -3.09 -7.69 10.08
N PHE A 60 -4.06 -8.61 10.15
CA PHE A 60 -4.03 -9.85 9.39
C PHE A 60 -4.14 -9.64 7.87
N ALA A 61 -4.99 -8.72 7.41
CA ALA A 61 -5.08 -8.37 5.99
C ALA A 61 -3.80 -7.70 5.47
N ALA A 62 -3.16 -6.84 6.29
CA ALA A 62 -1.88 -6.24 5.97
C ALA A 62 -0.75 -7.29 5.90
N THR A 63 -0.75 -8.30 6.78
CA THR A 63 0.26 -9.38 6.75
C THR A 63 -0.03 -10.45 5.70
N SER A 64 -1.29 -10.67 5.35
CA SER A 64 -1.68 -11.68 4.35
C SER A 64 -1.53 -11.15 2.92
N SER A 65 -1.77 -9.86 2.68
CA SER A 65 -1.51 -9.23 1.36
C SER A 65 -0.02 -9.16 1.02
N VAL A 66 0.87 -8.95 2.00
CA VAL A 66 2.32 -9.03 1.77
C VAL A 66 2.82 -10.47 1.56
N ALA A 67 2.13 -11.47 2.11
CA ALA A 67 2.53 -12.87 1.93
C ALA A 67 2.15 -13.44 0.55
N SER A 68 1.01 -13.02 -0.02
CA SER A 68 0.53 -13.52 -1.32
C SER A 68 1.11 -12.78 -2.53
N LEU A 69 1.49 -11.51 -2.41
CA LEU A 69 2.17 -10.76 -3.48
C LEU A 69 3.66 -11.12 -3.60
N SER A 70 4.30 -11.45 -2.48
CA SER A 70 5.76 -11.61 -2.42
C SER A 70 6.34 -12.83 -3.15
N ALA A 71 5.57 -13.92 -3.34
CA ALA A 71 6.11 -15.13 -3.97
C ALA A 71 6.30 -14.95 -5.49
N ASN A 72 5.30 -14.39 -6.17
CA ASN A 72 5.37 -14.13 -7.62
C ASN A 72 6.37 -13.01 -7.92
N GLU A 73 6.35 -11.92 -7.16
CA GLU A 73 7.30 -10.81 -7.32
C GLU A 73 8.76 -11.26 -7.09
N ARG A 74 9.01 -12.16 -6.13
CA ARG A 74 10.36 -12.73 -5.92
C ARG A 74 10.81 -13.62 -7.07
N GLN A 75 9.90 -14.40 -7.62
CA GLN A 75 10.20 -15.25 -8.78
C GLN A 75 10.54 -14.39 -10.01
N GLU A 76 9.74 -13.35 -10.26
CA GLU A 76 10.00 -12.38 -11.33
C GLU A 76 11.33 -11.65 -11.13
N LEU A 77 11.66 -11.23 -9.91
CA LEU A 77 12.96 -10.63 -9.60
C LEU A 77 14.14 -11.57 -9.87
N LEU A 78 14.01 -12.86 -9.56
CA LEU A 78 15.04 -13.85 -9.84
C LEU A 78 15.24 -14.07 -11.35
N GLU A 79 14.15 -14.15 -12.10
CA GLU A 79 14.22 -14.31 -13.56
C GLU A 79 14.80 -13.07 -14.24
N LEU A 80 14.39 -11.88 -13.83
CA LEU A 80 14.92 -10.62 -14.34
C LEU A 80 16.41 -10.49 -14.05
N ARG A 81 16.88 -10.85 -12.84
CA ARG A 81 18.32 -10.87 -12.52
C ARG A 81 19.11 -11.84 -13.39
N LYS A 82 18.57 -13.03 -13.67
CA LYS A 82 19.20 -14.00 -14.58
C LYS A 82 19.30 -13.45 -16.01
N LYS A 83 18.25 -12.81 -16.50
CA LYS A 83 18.24 -12.17 -17.82
C LYS A 83 19.26 -11.04 -17.90
N LEU A 84 19.32 -10.17 -16.89
CA LEU A 84 20.30 -9.08 -16.82
C LEU A 84 21.73 -9.61 -16.92
N LYS A 85 22.08 -10.62 -16.12
CA LYS A 85 23.42 -11.22 -16.15
C LYS A 85 23.80 -11.79 -17.52
N ARG A 86 22.84 -12.34 -18.26
CA ARG A 86 23.06 -12.83 -19.63
C ARG A 86 23.35 -11.68 -20.58
N VAL A 87 22.52 -10.63 -20.55
CA VAL A 87 22.69 -9.45 -21.41
C VAL A 87 24.02 -8.74 -21.14
N GLU A 88 24.42 -8.62 -19.87
CA GLU A 88 25.73 -8.04 -19.51
C GLU A 88 26.89 -8.86 -20.10
N MET A 89 26.81 -10.19 -20.03
CA MET A 89 27.82 -11.08 -20.61
C MET A 89 27.91 -10.94 -22.13
N GLU A 90 26.77 -10.90 -22.82
CA GLU A 90 26.73 -10.68 -24.27
C GLU A 90 27.33 -9.33 -24.65
N ARG A 91 27.00 -8.26 -23.91
CA ARG A 91 27.57 -6.93 -24.10
C ARG A 91 29.09 -6.94 -23.91
N ASP A 92 29.59 -7.64 -22.90
CA ASP A 92 31.03 -7.69 -22.63
C ASP A 92 31.79 -8.48 -23.70
N ILE A 93 31.20 -9.55 -24.25
CA ILE A 93 31.78 -10.27 -25.40
C ILE A 93 31.82 -9.35 -26.63
N LEU A 94 30.73 -8.66 -26.92
CA LEU A 94 30.66 -7.72 -28.05
C LEU A 94 31.64 -6.54 -27.87
N ALA A 95 31.76 -6.01 -26.67
CA ALA A 95 32.71 -4.95 -26.35
C ALA A 95 34.16 -5.41 -26.54
N LYS A 96 34.51 -6.61 -26.08
CA LYS A 96 35.84 -7.21 -26.29
C LYS A 96 36.13 -7.47 -27.77
N ALA A 97 35.15 -7.99 -28.52
CA ALA A 97 35.29 -8.20 -29.96
C ALA A 97 35.49 -6.86 -30.69
N THR A 98 34.70 -5.85 -30.36
CA THR A 98 34.82 -4.50 -30.94
C THR A 98 36.18 -3.87 -30.64
N ALA A 99 36.66 -3.99 -29.39
CA ALA A 99 37.99 -3.52 -29.01
C ALA A 99 39.10 -4.27 -29.76
N TRP A 100 38.97 -5.58 -29.93
CA TRP A 100 39.91 -6.38 -30.71
C TRP A 100 39.94 -5.93 -32.18
N PHE A 101 38.76 -5.74 -32.81
CA PHE A 101 38.67 -5.25 -34.18
C PHE A 101 39.20 -3.81 -34.34
N ALA A 102 39.03 -2.95 -33.34
CA ALA A 102 39.57 -1.59 -33.37
C ALA A 102 41.10 -1.57 -33.26
N ASN A 103 41.70 -2.53 -32.54
CA ASN A 103 43.14 -2.62 -32.34
C ASN A 103 43.89 -3.45 -33.40
N ASN A 104 43.17 -4.24 -34.22
CA ASN A 104 43.71 -5.03 -35.34
C ASN A 104 43.29 -4.45 -36.71
N LYS A 105 42.88 -3.19 -36.76
CA LYS A 105 42.80 -2.43 -38.01
C LYS A 105 44.17 -1.76 -38.22
N ASP A 106 44.84 -2.17 -39.29
CA ASP A 106 46.00 -1.48 -39.85
C ASP A 106 45.72 0.02 -40.09
#